data_AF-A0A7Z7NA81-F1
#
_entry.id   AF-A0A7Z7NA81-F1
#
_cell.length_a   1.000
_cell.length_b   1.000
_cell.length_c   1.000
_cell.angle_alpha   90.00
_cell.angle_beta   90.00
_cell.angle_gamma   90.00
#
_symmetry.space_group_name_H-M   'P 1'
#
loop_
_entity.id
_entity.type
_entity.pdbx_description
1 polymer ?
#
loop_
_entity_poly.entity_id
_entity_poly.type
_entity_poly.pdbx_seq_one_letter_code
_entity_poly.pdbx_strand_id
1 'polypeptide(L)'
;MTQQDTGSFANLLLVPRIRELIEHNYYSKVNASLTLEEVATDPSFLQDPFSHLALFTDHGVIHMRDIASRIVDLIGNVSGVKIPERSPLRLERMKSYGCLLAYVHDIGMSDQNPFGRIVHAEFVAHEAFGTAFDEIIDILWNENSGNLAWHVLRMTTADIFEGPPQRILRELIALADAHSKSAVPVAKLNDTKALRELMLHVLSHPLEALYHEKLLKKIRTDDERAHHEVALERTASAAALEEHRAALLSRHYADFDGSAFAWLEATDPEAREFVVDVIDTLRCLRCADALRQRGTQLRTSGSYQIFIDQKTANAVYALHDRDGRTFLLEGDSPLNAGEANLEVSEVTHEGDLRFAFFRGSFGSDEAMRRAAHNAAVVVDDIQADVLESFVGIAGANDAARTCILLEHTEDNPEFAPLVAELVVTRSPGLKDRVVCVPALRSAPELERRHFLAANAIDWDREKRVTFLRKVATRGYRTDHIDSDLSFRNVRLGRLSRGECLTEVGARATFVYIPLTPGLRGRPSGGYESFAVDPWEPLGITGVIRGDFRNSTVVAESDVEVLIIPKDTYLRHWHRTYTPAEFCDLMRTTWPPAQSHGESTLR
;
A
#
# COMPACT_ATOMS: atom_id res chain seq x y z
N MET A 1 -9.84 -8.81 -3.64
CA MET A 1 -11.07 -8.67 -2.83
C MET A 1 -12.13 -7.97 -3.66
N THR A 2 -13.39 -8.40 -3.59
CA THR A 2 -14.47 -7.67 -4.27
C THR A 2 -14.95 -6.50 -3.41
N GLN A 3 -15.61 -5.49 -3.99
CA GLN A 3 -16.17 -4.33 -3.25
C GLN A 3 -17.10 -4.74 -2.08
N GLN A 4 -17.65 -5.96 -2.07
CA GLN A 4 -18.47 -6.46 -0.97
C GLN A 4 -17.65 -6.90 0.25
N ASP A 5 -16.41 -7.35 0.08
CA ASP A 5 -15.57 -7.84 1.18
C ASP A 5 -14.97 -6.70 2.02
N THR A 6 -14.61 -5.58 1.39
CA THR A 6 -14.01 -4.41 2.09
C THR A 6 -15.04 -3.69 2.96
N GLY A 7 -16.31 -3.62 2.51
CA GLY A 7 -17.40 -3.06 3.29
C GLY A 7 -17.66 -3.81 4.60
N SER A 8 -17.58 -5.15 4.57
CA SER A 8 -17.84 -6.00 5.74
C SER A 8 -16.80 -5.85 6.85
N PHE A 9 -15.53 -5.63 6.50
CA PHE A 9 -14.46 -5.53 7.49
C PHE A 9 -14.40 -4.14 8.14
N ALA A 10 -14.58 -3.07 7.36
CA ALA A 10 -14.65 -1.71 7.89
C ALA A 10 -15.85 -1.51 8.84
N ASN A 11 -16.94 -2.27 8.67
CA ASN A 11 -18.10 -2.24 9.58
C ASN A 11 -17.75 -2.64 11.02
N LEU A 12 -16.71 -3.47 11.19
CA LEU A 12 -16.28 -3.95 12.51
C LEU A 12 -15.36 -2.92 13.20
N LEU A 13 -14.68 -2.08 12.43
CA LEU A 13 -13.70 -1.13 12.94
C LEU A 13 -14.24 0.29 13.13
N LEU A 14 -15.25 0.68 12.35
CA LEU A 14 -15.92 1.97 12.45
C LEU A 14 -17.43 1.81 12.21
N VAL A 15 -18.23 2.41 13.09
CA VAL A 15 -19.70 2.34 13.03
C VAL A 15 -20.20 2.75 11.64
N PRO A 16 -21.08 1.96 10.99
CA PRO A 16 -21.60 2.28 9.66
C PRO A 16 -22.18 3.68 9.54
N ARG A 17 -22.92 4.12 10.56
CA ARG A 17 -23.55 5.44 10.60
C ARG A 17 -22.54 6.59 10.51
N ILE A 18 -21.37 6.48 11.15
CA ILE A 18 -20.33 7.52 11.08
C ILE A 18 -19.84 7.68 9.64
N ARG A 19 -19.59 6.55 8.96
CA ARG A 19 -19.13 6.55 7.56
C ARG A 19 -20.18 7.16 6.65
N GLU A 20 -21.45 6.81 6.82
CA GLU A 20 -22.55 7.39 6.05
C GLU A 20 -22.65 8.91 6.22
N LEU A 21 -22.52 9.41 7.46
CA LEU A 21 -22.53 10.84 7.75
C LEU A 21 -21.38 11.56 7.05
N ILE A 22 -20.16 11.03 7.15
CA ILE A 22 -18.98 11.63 6.55
C ILE A 22 -19.06 11.58 5.01
N GLU A 23 -19.43 10.44 4.45
CA GLU A 23 -19.63 10.26 3.01
C GLU A 23 -20.68 11.22 2.47
N HIS A 24 -21.82 11.34 3.16
CA HIS A 24 -22.88 12.24 2.75
C HIS A 24 -22.49 13.72 2.87
N ASN A 25 -21.95 14.12 4.02
CA ASN A 25 -21.71 15.54 4.32
C ASN A 25 -20.53 16.15 3.56
N TYR A 26 -19.51 15.35 3.21
CA TYR A 26 -18.27 15.87 2.62
C TYR A 26 -17.98 15.26 1.24
N TYR A 27 -17.82 13.93 1.16
CA TYR A 27 -17.31 13.27 -0.05
C TYR A 27 -18.30 13.19 -1.20
N SER A 28 -19.60 13.06 -0.92
CA SER A 28 -20.63 13.01 -1.96
C SER A 28 -20.66 14.29 -2.80
N LYS A 29 -20.35 15.43 -2.18
CA LYS A 29 -20.22 16.74 -2.85
C LYS A 29 -19.06 16.74 -3.83
N VAL A 30 -17.91 16.19 -3.43
CA VAL A 30 -16.72 16.05 -4.27
C VAL A 30 -17.04 15.24 -5.53
N ASN A 31 -17.68 14.09 -5.36
CA ASN A 31 -18.06 13.24 -6.48
C ASN A 31 -19.09 13.92 -7.42
N ALA A 32 -20.03 14.68 -6.87
CA ALA A 32 -21.08 15.34 -7.65
C ALA A 32 -20.56 16.50 -8.51
N SER A 33 -19.56 17.25 -8.04
CA SER A 33 -19.04 18.43 -8.73
C SER A 33 -17.89 18.14 -9.70
N LEU A 34 -17.45 16.88 -9.82
CA LEU A 34 -16.34 16.48 -10.70
C LEU A 34 -16.79 15.68 -11.93
N THR A 35 -18.09 15.70 -12.24
CA THR A 35 -18.62 15.20 -13.51
C THR A 35 -18.14 16.07 -14.68
N LEU A 36 -18.16 15.52 -15.89
CA LEU A 36 -17.53 16.17 -17.04
C LEU A 36 -18.28 17.46 -17.39
N GLU A 37 -19.60 17.45 -17.23
CA GLU A 37 -20.48 18.59 -17.46
C GLU A 37 -20.16 19.74 -16.51
N GLU A 38 -19.97 19.46 -15.22
CA GLU A 38 -19.68 20.50 -14.23
C GLU A 38 -18.29 21.09 -14.49
N VAL A 39 -17.28 20.24 -14.64
CA VAL A 39 -15.89 20.71 -14.81
C VAL A 39 -15.67 21.38 -16.17
N ALA A 40 -16.44 21.03 -17.21
CA ALA A 40 -16.38 21.72 -18.49
C ALA A 40 -16.93 23.16 -18.43
N THR A 41 -17.67 23.53 -17.37
CA THR A 41 -18.06 24.93 -17.12
C THR A 41 -17.00 25.73 -16.36
N ASP A 42 -16.00 25.07 -15.77
CA ASP A 42 -14.91 25.71 -15.06
C ASP A 42 -13.84 26.23 -16.06
N PRO A 43 -13.60 27.55 -16.14
CA PRO A 43 -12.58 28.10 -17.03
C PRO A 43 -11.16 27.56 -16.75
N SER A 44 -10.85 27.21 -15.50
CA SER A 44 -9.55 26.69 -15.12
C SER A 44 -9.32 25.27 -15.65
N PHE A 45 -10.37 24.44 -15.72
CA PHE A 45 -10.30 23.13 -16.37
C PHE A 45 -10.06 23.26 -17.88
N LEU A 46 -10.73 24.20 -18.54
CA LEU A 46 -10.53 24.44 -19.97
C LEU A 46 -9.17 25.06 -20.30
N GLN A 47 -8.57 25.78 -19.35
CA GLN A 47 -7.24 26.38 -19.50
C GLN A 47 -6.11 25.35 -19.30
N ASP A 48 -6.19 24.54 -18.26
CA ASP A 48 -5.20 23.52 -17.93
C ASP A 48 -5.87 22.32 -17.22
N PRO A 49 -6.40 21.35 -18.00
CA PRO A 49 -7.13 20.23 -17.43
C PRO A 49 -6.24 19.33 -16.56
N PHE A 50 -4.92 19.25 -16.83
CA PHE A 50 -4.01 18.36 -16.11
C PHE A 50 -3.62 18.89 -14.73
N SER A 51 -3.69 20.20 -14.52
CA SER A 51 -3.55 20.81 -13.19
C SER A 51 -4.88 20.88 -12.42
N HIS A 52 -6.00 20.61 -13.09
CA HIS A 52 -7.33 20.71 -12.52
C HIS A 52 -7.66 19.51 -11.61
N LEU A 53 -8.43 19.79 -10.56
CA LEU A 53 -8.84 18.84 -9.54
C LEU A 53 -9.46 17.57 -10.15
N ALA A 54 -10.32 17.73 -11.15
CA ALA A 54 -11.06 16.64 -11.79
C ALA A 54 -10.21 15.48 -12.35
N LEU A 55 -8.97 15.77 -12.77
CA LEU A 55 -8.05 14.77 -13.34
C LEU A 55 -6.95 14.35 -12.34
N PHE A 56 -6.86 15.02 -11.20
CA PHE A 56 -5.79 14.80 -10.23
C PHE A 56 -6.31 14.24 -8.90
N THR A 57 -7.58 14.45 -8.57
CA THR A 57 -8.07 14.09 -7.24
C THR A 57 -8.68 12.72 -7.18
N ASP A 58 -8.04 11.93 -6.36
CA ASP A 58 -8.66 10.85 -5.66
C ASP A 58 -8.97 11.33 -4.23
N HIS A 59 -9.96 12.19 -4.04
CA HIS A 59 -10.40 12.58 -2.69
C HIS A 59 -11.91 12.36 -2.53
N GLY A 60 -12.47 11.44 -3.32
CA GLY A 60 -13.87 11.02 -3.28
C GLY A 60 -14.09 9.77 -2.42
N VAL A 61 -15.32 9.26 -2.43
CA VAL A 61 -15.72 8.13 -1.56
C VAL A 61 -14.85 6.87 -1.74
N ILE A 62 -14.41 6.59 -2.96
CA ILE A 62 -13.59 5.39 -3.25
C ILE A 62 -12.20 5.51 -2.63
N HIS A 63 -11.61 6.70 -2.67
CA HIS A 63 -10.28 6.95 -2.14
C HIS A 63 -10.23 6.73 -0.63
N MET A 64 -11.11 7.39 0.15
CA MET A 64 -11.02 7.26 1.61
C MET A 64 -11.33 5.84 2.08
N ARG A 65 -12.21 5.12 1.37
CA ARG A 65 -12.47 3.69 1.61
C ARG A 65 -11.24 2.82 1.33
N ASP A 66 -10.48 3.13 0.28
CA ASP A 66 -9.22 2.43 -0.02
C ASP A 66 -8.18 2.68 1.09
N ILE A 67 -7.99 3.92 1.51
CA ILE A 67 -7.08 4.26 2.62
C ILE A 67 -7.52 3.56 3.92
N ALA A 68 -8.82 3.56 4.21
CA ALA A 68 -9.36 2.89 5.40
C ALA A 68 -9.11 1.38 5.38
N SER A 69 -9.08 0.75 4.21
CA SER A 69 -8.66 -0.66 4.07
C SER A 69 -7.15 -0.81 4.26
N ARG A 70 -6.36 0.02 3.59
CA ARG A 70 -4.89 -0.07 3.59
C ARG A 70 -4.27 0.18 4.94
N ILE A 71 -4.81 1.11 5.72
CA ILE A 71 -4.25 1.43 7.05
C ILE A 71 -4.36 0.23 8.00
N VAL A 72 -5.40 -0.60 7.87
CA VAL A 72 -5.56 -1.81 8.67
C VAL A 72 -4.45 -2.81 8.38
N ASP A 73 -4.22 -3.10 7.09
CA ASP A 73 -3.19 -4.04 6.66
C ASP A 73 -1.81 -3.50 7.03
N LEU A 74 -1.60 -2.19 6.81
CA LEU A 74 -0.35 -1.53 7.13
C LEU A 74 -0.02 -1.63 8.63
N ILE A 75 -0.95 -1.30 9.53
CA ILE A 75 -0.74 -1.42 10.98
C ILE A 75 -0.33 -2.85 11.36
N GLY A 76 -0.92 -3.86 10.71
CA GLY A 76 -0.51 -5.26 10.89
C GLY A 76 0.92 -5.51 10.42
N ASN A 77 1.27 -5.03 9.22
CA ASN A 77 2.57 -5.28 8.59
C ASN A 77 3.73 -4.52 9.25
N VAL A 78 3.47 -3.36 9.85
CA VAL A 78 4.52 -2.56 10.48
C VAL A 78 4.77 -2.91 11.96
N SER A 79 3.83 -3.60 12.62
CA SER A 79 3.96 -3.95 14.03
C SER A 79 5.06 -4.98 14.27
N GLY A 80 5.99 -4.68 15.20
CA GLY A 80 7.17 -5.51 15.44
C GLY A 80 8.28 -5.35 14.38
N VAL A 81 8.07 -4.48 13.39
CA VAL A 81 8.96 -4.29 12.25
C VAL A 81 9.43 -2.83 12.12
N LYS A 82 8.51 -1.89 11.85
CA LYS A 82 8.79 -0.45 11.81
C LYS A 82 8.37 0.28 13.07
N ILE A 83 7.31 -0.20 13.72
CA ILE A 83 6.89 0.26 15.04
C ILE A 83 7.08 -0.89 16.04
N PRO A 84 7.31 -0.61 17.33
CA PRO A 84 7.47 -1.69 18.29
C PRO A 84 6.22 -2.56 18.37
N GLU A 85 6.39 -3.83 18.72
CA GLU A 85 5.29 -4.78 18.82
C GLU A 85 4.19 -4.29 19.79
N ARG A 86 2.94 -4.62 19.48
CA ARG A 86 1.76 -4.19 20.22
C ARG A 86 0.91 -5.41 20.56
N SER A 87 0.24 -5.37 21.71
CA SER A 87 -0.73 -6.41 22.05
C SER A 87 -1.93 -6.38 21.07
N PRO A 88 -2.66 -7.50 20.90
CA PRO A 88 -3.82 -7.54 20.00
C PRO A 88 -4.85 -6.44 20.27
N LEU A 89 -5.12 -6.13 21.54
CA LEU A 89 -6.06 -5.07 21.94
C LEU A 89 -5.57 -3.67 21.52
N ARG A 90 -4.27 -3.40 21.63
CA ARG A 90 -3.69 -2.12 21.19
C ARG A 90 -3.76 -1.99 19.67
N LEU A 91 -3.46 -3.06 18.93
CA LEU A 91 -3.58 -3.08 17.47
C LEU A 91 -5.01 -2.87 16.99
N GLU A 92 -5.99 -3.49 17.63
CA GLU A 92 -7.41 -3.30 17.30
C GLU A 92 -7.83 -1.84 17.46
N ARG A 93 -7.42 -1.21 18.56
CA ARG A 93 -7.67 0.22 18.78
C ARG A 93 -6.97 1.12 17.77
N MET A 94 -5.71 0.84 17.43
CA MET A 94 -4.98 1.57 16.38
C MET A 94 -5.69 1.42 15.03
N LYS A 95 -6.20 0.23 14.69
CA LYS A 95 -6.94 -0.02 13.45
C LYS A 95 -8.25 0.76 13.40
N SER A 96 -9.04 0.74 14.48
CA SER A 96 -10.28 1.52 14.56
C SER A 96 -10.03 3.03 14.50
N TYR A 97 -9.05 3.53 15.25
CA TYR A 97 -8.67 4.95 15.18
C TYR A 97 -8.13 5.32 13.80
N GLY A 98 -7.30 4.46 13.20
CA GLY A 98 -6.79 4.63 11.84
C GLY A 98 -7.90 4.68 10.80
N CYS A 99 -8.90 3.81 10.88
CA CYS A 99 -10.08 3.87 10.01
C CYS A 99 -10.86 5.19 10.19
N LEU A 100 -11.06 5.66 11.42
CA LEU A 100 -11.69 6.95 11.67
C LEU A 100 -10.91 8.08 11.00
N LEU A 101 -9.59 8.13 11.20
CA LEU A 101 -8.72 9.13 10.60
C LEU A 101 -8.75 9.08 9.07
N ALA A 102 -8.68 7.89 8.48
CA ALA A 102 -8.79 7.71 7.03
C ALA A 102 -10.10 8.28 6.48
N TYR A 103 -11.20 8.17 7.21
CA TYR A 103 -12.47 8.75 6.80
C TYR A 103 -12.53 10.28 6.91
N VAL A 104 -11.76 10.91 7.80
CA VAL A 104 -11.85 12.36 8.02
C VAL A 104 -10.73 13.17 7.40
N HIS A 105 -9.57 12.57 7.08
CA HIS A 105 -8.35 13.32 6.78
C HIS A 105 -8.48 14.33 5.64
N ASP A 106 -9.29 14.01 4.62
CA ASP A 106 -9.44 14.81 3.40
C ASP A 106 -10.81 15.50 3.27
N ILE A 107 -11.60 15.60 4.34
CA ILE A 107 -12.94 16.22 4.25
C ILE A 107 -12.89 17.69 3.81
N GLY A 108 -11.76 18.37 4.01
CA GLY A 108 -11.53 19.73 3.52
C GLY A 108 -11.49 19.85 2.00
N MET A 109 -11.26 18.75 1.28
CA MET A 109 -11.35 18.70 -0.18
C MET A 109 -12.79 18.82 -0.71
N SER A 110 -13.79 18.90 0.18
CA SER A 110 -15.16 19.27 -0.16
C SER A 110 -15.28 20.71 -0.69
N ASP A 111 -14.33 21.59 -0.36
CA ASP A 111 -14.11 22.84 -1.07
C ASP A 111 -13.06 22.65 -2.18
N GLN A 112 -13.52 22.76 -3.43
CA GLN A 112 -12.73 22.42 -4.63
C GLN A 112 -11.94 23.58 -5.20
N ASN A 113 -12.13 24.79 -4.66
CA ASN A 113 -11.38 25.94 -5.09
C ASN A 113 -9.90 25.85 -4.59
N PRO A 114 -9.00 26.73 -5.09
CA PRO A 114 -7.62 26.77 -4.63
C PRO A 114 -7.45 26.99 -3.12
N PHE A 115 -8.42 27.63 -2.46
CA PHE A 115 -8.44 27.83 -1.02
C PHE A 115 -8.60 26.51 -0.28
N GLY A 116 -9.67 25.76 -0.52
CA GLY A 116 -9.93 24.45 0.10
C GLY A 116 -8.76 23.49 -0.07
N ARG A 117 -8.19 23.41 -1.28
CA ARG A 117 -7.00 22.57 -1.55
C ARG A 117 -5.78 22.96 -0.70
N ILE A 118 -5.58 24.23 -0.41
CA ILE A 118 -4.42 24.69 0.37
C ILE A 118 -4.61 24.42 1.86
N VAL A 119 -5.84 24.47 2.38
CA VAL A 119 -6.15 24.33 3.82
C VAL A 119 -6.91 23.05 4.19
N HIS A 120 -6.99 22.07 3.29
CA HIS A 120 -7.82 20.87 3.48
C HIS A 120 -7.49 20.09 4.77
N ALA A 121 -6.20 20.05 5.15
CA ALA A 121 -5.74 19.38 6.37
C ALA A 121 -6.15 20.17 7.63
N GLU A 122 -6.04 21.49 7.62
CA GLU A 122 -6.47 22.32 8.75
C GLU A 122 -8.00 22.34 8.89
N PHE A 123 -8.72 22.21 7.77
CA PHE A 123 -10.17 22.13 7.77
C PHE A 123 -10.66 20.95 8.62
N VAL A 124 -10.05 19.76 8.54
CA VAL A 124 -10.49 18.62 9.39
C VAL A 124 -10.27 18.92 10.87
N ALA A 125 -9.20 19.62 11.24
CA ALA A 125 -8.96 20.02 12.62
C ALA A 125 -10.07 20.96 13.13
N HIS A 126 -10.49 21.94 12.33
CA HIS A 126 -11.58 22.85 12.67
C HIS A 126 -12.92 22.12 12.75
N GLU A 127 -13.25 21.33 11.73
CA GLU A 127 -14.54 20.66 11.60
C GLU A 127 -14.80 19.67 12.75
N ALA A 128 -13.73 19.06 13.31
CA ALA A 128 -13.79 18.22 14.49
C ALA A 128 -14.36 18.93 15.74
N PHE A 129 -14.28 20.26 15.83
CA PHE A 129 -14.87 21.08 16.91
C PHE A 129 -16.20 21.74 16.50
N GLY A 130 -16.57 21.65 15.21
CA GLY A 130 -17.82 22.13 14.67
C GLY A 130 -19.04 21.29 15.09
N THR A 131 -20.23 21.84 14.84
CA THR A 131 -21.52 21.17 15.11
C THR A 131 -21.75 19.95 14.24
N ALA A 132 -21.18 19.90 13.04
CA ALA A 132 -21.31 18.76 12.13
C ALA A 132 -20.73 17.45 12.73
N PHE A 133 -19.78 17.57 13.65
CA PHE A 133 -19.18 16.44 14.36
C PHE A 133 -19.86 16.09 15.68
N ASP A 134 -20.89 16.84 16.13
CA ASP A 134 -21.61 16.54 17.38
C ASP A 134 -22.22 15.12 17.33
N GLU A 135 -22.94 14.77 16.25
CA GLU A 135 -23.53 13.42 16.08
C GLU A 135 -22.44 12.34 15.98
N ILE A 136 -21.32 12.63 15.29
CA ILE A 136 -20.22 11.67 15.14
C ILE A 136 -19.57 11.36 16.50
N ILE A 137 -19.33 12.39 17.32
CA ILE A 137 -18.76 12.23 18.66
C ILE A 137 -19.71 11.46 19.58
N ASP A 138 -21.02 11.74 19.51
CA ASP A 138 -22.02 11.01 20.28
C ASP A 138 -22.06 9.53 19.89
N ILE A 139 -21.98 9.21 18.60
CA ILE A 139 -21.94 7.81 18.14
C ILE A 139 -20.64 7.13 18.61
N LEU A 140 -19.48 7.77 18.43
CA LEU A 140 -18.20 7.22 18.90
C LEU A 140 -18.21 6.93 20.40
N TRP A 141 -18.82 7.83 21.18
CA TRP A 141 -18.95 7.71 22.61
C TRP A 141 -19.85 6.53 23.02
N ASN A 142 -20.99 6.37 22.36
CA ASN A 142 -21.99 5.35 22.73
C ASN A 142 -21.65 3.94 22.20
N GLU A 143 -21.11 3.83 20.99
CA GLU A 143 -20.84 2.54 20.33
C GLU A 143 -19.45 1.98 20.67
N ASN A 144 -18.50 2.83 21.10
CA ASN A 144 -17.16 2.44 21.53
C ASN A 144 -16.40 1.50 20.54
N SER A 145 -16.44 1.81 19.24
CA SER A 145 -15.69 1.04 18.23
C SER A 145 -14.19 1.00 18.55
N GLY A 146 -13.61 -0.21 18.52
CA GLY A 146 -12.19 -0.45 18.81
C GLY A 146 -11.75 -0.07 20.22
N ASN A 147 -12.69 0.08 21.17
CA ASN A 147 -12.42 0.44 22.56
C ASN A 147 -11.72 1.81 22.74
N LEU A 148 -11.88 2.74 21.78
CA LEU A 148 -11.25 4.06 21.84
C LEU A 148 -11.89 4.94 22.92
N ALA A 149 -13.22 5.09 22.89
CA ALA A 149 -13.95 5.99 23.78
C ALA A 149 -13.86 5.55 25.26
N TRP A 150 -14.00 4.26 25.54
CA TRP A 150 -13.89 3.74 26.91
C TRP A 150 -12.47 3.82 27.45
N HIS A 151 -11.44 3.71 26.59
CA HIS A 151 -10.08 3.93 27.04
C HIS A 151 -9.83 5.38 27.43
N VAL A 152 -10.30 6.33 26.61
CA VAL A 152 -10.27 7.76 26.97
C VAL A 152 -11.03 8.02 28.27
N LEU A 153 -12.23 7.45 28.43
CA LEU A 153 -13.01 7.56 29.67
C LEU A 153 -12.23 7.03 30.89
N ARG A 154 -11.53 5.92 30.74
CA ARG A 154 -10.71 5.37 31.83
C ARG A 154 -9.60 6.34 32.21
N MET A 155 -8.91 6.92 31.23
CA MET A 155 -7.84 7.90 31.47
C MET A 155 -8.35 9.16 32.15
N THR A 156 -9.50 9.69 31.73
CA THR A 156 -10.09 10.88 32.38
C THR A 156 -10.64 10.57 33.77
N THR A 157 -11.23 9.39 33.98
CA THR A 157 -11.76 8.98 35.31
C THR A 157 -10.64 8.72 36.31
N ALA A 158 -9.46 8.34 35.82
CA ALA A 158 -8.26 8.17 36.63
C ALA A 158 -7.47 9.48 36.84
N ASP A 159 -8.02 10.64 36.41
CA ASP A 159 -7.36 11.95 36.44
C ASP A 159 -6.00 11.99 35.69
N ILE A 160 -5.81 11.09 34.72
CA ILE A 160 -4.61 11.05 33.85
C ILE A 160 -4.76 12.05 32.72
N PHE A 161 -5.96 12.14 32.12
CA PHE A 161 -6.32 13.17 31.14
C PHE A 161 -7.25 14.20 31.75
N GLU A 162 -6.98 15.48 31.49
CA GLU A 162 -7.80 16.57 31.98
C GLU A 162 -9.01 16.82 31.08
N GLY A 163 -10.17 17.03 31.69
CA GLY A 163 -11.42 17.45 31.04
C GLY A 163 -12.28 16.30 30.51
N PRO A 164 -13.36 16.62 29.77
CA PRO A 164 -14.34 15.63 29.36
C PRO A 164 -13.81 14.70 28.25
N PRO A 165 -14.12 13.39 28.30
CA PRO A 165 -13.69 12.41 27.28
C PRO A 165 -14.01 12.80 25.84
N GLN A 166 -15.19 13.40 25.62
CA GLN A 166 -15.66 13.82 24.30
C GLN A 166 -14.76 14.89 23.68
N ARG A 167 -14.15 15.75 24.50
CA ARG A 167 -13.18 16.74 24.03
C ARG A 167 -11.90 16.07 23.55
N ILE A 168 -11.40 15.08 24.28
CA ILE A 168 -10.24 14.29 23.86
C ILE A 168 -10.52 13.52 22.55
N LEU A 169 -11.75 13.00 22.37
CA LEU A 169 -12.15 12.38 21.10
C LEU A 169 -12.10 13.37 19.92
N ARG A 170 -12.51 14.63 20.13
CA ARG A 170 -12.39 15.68 19.09
C ARG A 170 -10.94 16.02 18.79
N GLU A 171 -10.11 16.16 19.83
CA GLU A 171 -8.67 16.36 19.67
C GLU A 171 -8.04 15.21 18.86
N LEU A 172 -8.40 13.96 19.14
CA LEU A 172 -7.92 12.80 18.38
C LEU A 172 -8.33 12.85 16.90
N ILE A 173 -9.55 13.28 16.59
CA ILE A 173 -9.99 13.46 15.19
C ILE A 173 -9.23 14.62 14.54
N ALA A 174 -9.03 15.72 15.26
CA ALA A 174 -8.34 16.90 14.75
C ALA A 174 -6.89 16.62 14.36
N LEU A 175 -6.24 15.64 14.99
CA LEU A 175 -4.90 15.16 14.59
C LEU A 175 -4.85 14.56 13.18
N ALA A 176 -5.99 14.34 12.51
CA ALA A 176 -6.01 13.98 11.11
C ALA A 176 -5.30 15.03 10.22
N ASP A 177 -5.15 16.28 10.66
CA ASP A 177 -4.27 17.29 10.03
C ASP A 177 -2.85 16.76 9.77
N ALA A 178 -2.35 15.88 10.65
CA ALA A 178 -1.03 15.27 10.54
C ALA A 178 -0.86 14.27 9.38
N HIS A 179 -1.91 13.97 8.61
CA HIS A 179 -1.75 13.28 7.33
C HIS A 179 -0.95 14.14 6.33
N SER A 180 -1.08 15.46 6.40
CA SER A 180 -0.41 16.38 5.47
C SER A 180 1.04 16.62 5.90
N LYS A 181 1.97 16.18 5.06
CA LYS A 181 3.42 16.26 5.30
C LYS A 181 3.93 17.69 5.24
N SER A 182 3.27 18.50 4.41
CA SER A 182 3.56 19.93 4.26
C SER A 182 3.07 20.75 5.45
N ALA A 183 1.98 20.35 6.10
CA ALA A 183 1.46 20.97 7.31
C ALA A 183 2.21 20.49 8.56
N VAL A 184 2.43 19.16 8.66
CA VAL A 184 3.05 18.49 9.81
C VAL A 184 4.28 17.68 9.35
N PRO A 185 5.47 18.30 9.28
CA PRO A 185 6.72 17.59 9.03
C PRO A 185 6.97 16.49 10.08
N VAL A 186 7.68 15.42 9.70
CA VAL A 186 7.93 14.29 10.62
C VAL A 186 8.62 14.72 11.92
N ALA A 187 9.49 15.74 11.87
CA ALA A 187 10.14 16.28 13.05
C ALA A 187 9.13 16.81 14.09
N LYS A 188 8.04 17.45 13.64
CA LYS A 188 6.94 17.87 14.53
C LYS A 188 6.12 16.68 15.01
N LEU A 189 5.87 15.70 14.15
CA LEU A 189 5.16 14.47 14.54
C LEU A 189 5.93 13.67 15.62
N ASN A 190 7.27 13.73 15.60
CA ASN A 190 8.14 13.07 16.57
C ASN A 190 8.24 13.82 17.92
N ASP A 191 7.85 15.09 17.95
CA ASP A 191 7.92 15.94 19.14
C ASP A 191 6.50 16.31 19.57
N THR A 192 6.00 15.62 20.60
CA THR A 192 4.61 15.77 21.04
C THR A 192 4.28 17.19 21.54
N LYS A 193 5.29 17.92 22.02
CA LYS A 193 5.14 19.33 22.40
C LYS A 193 5.03 20.22 21.16
N ALA A 194 5.91 20.04 20.18
CA ALA A 194 5.82 20.78 18.92
C ALA A 194 4.53 20.47 18.15
N LEU A 195 4.03 19.24 18.23
CA LEU A 195 2.74 18.85 17.69
C LEU A 195 1.59 19.56 18.41
N ARG A 196 1.60 19.60 19.74
CA ARG A 196 0.62 20.38 20.52
C ARG A 196 0.62 21.85 20.12
N GLU A 197 1.79 22.49 20.10
CA GLU A 197 1.94 23.89 19.70
C GLU A 197 1.38 24.16 18.30
N LEU A 198 1.59 23.22 17.37
CA LEU A 198 1.00 23.30 16.03
C LEU A 198 -0.53 23.20 16.07
N MET A 199 -1.10 22.25 16.78
CA MET A 199 -2.55 22.10 16.88
C MET A 199 -3.21 23.32 17.54
N LEU A 200 -2.56 23.91 18.55
CA LEU A 200 -2.98 25.17 19.15
C LEU A 200 -2.99 26.29 18.11
N HIS A 201 -1.92 26.43 17.31
CA HIS A 201 -1.85 27.42 16.23
C HIS A 201 -2.98 27.23 15.22
N VAL A 202 -3.15 26.01 14.71
CA VAL A 202 -4.16 25.66 13.69
C VAL A 202 -5.57 26.00 14.17
N LEU A 203 -5.94 25.61 15.39
CA LEU A 203 -7.30 25.84 15.92
C LEU A 203 -7.53 27.27 16.38
N SER A 204 -6.47 28.04 16.67
CA SER A 204 -6.61 29.43 17.09
C SER A 204 -6.75 30.42 15.93
N HIS A 205 -6.44 30.00 14.70
CA HIS A 205 -6.45 30.86 13.52
C HIS A 205 -7.56 30.46 12.56
N PRO A 206 -8.32 31.43 12.02
CA PRO A 206 -9.24 31.16 10.91
C PRO A 206 -8.54 30.51 9.72
N LEU A 207 -9.25 29.65 8.99
CA LEU A 207 -8.71 29.03 7.77
C LEU A 207 -8.22 30.06 6.74
N GLU A 208 -8.83 31.25 6.66
CA GLU A 208 -8.36 32.37 5.81
C GLU A 208 -6.95 32.85 6.18
N ALA A 209 -6.65 32.95 7.47
CA ALA A 209 -5.31 33.31 7.93
C ALA A 209 -4.29 32.22 7.57
N LEU A 210 -4.62 30.95 7.84
CA LEU A 210 -3.74 29.81 7.54
C LEU A 210 -3.48 29.67 6.03
N TYR A 211 -4.48 29.95 5.19
CA TYR A 211 -4.34 30.01 3.74
C TYR A 211 -3.28 31.04 3.30
N HIS A 212 -3.37 32.27 3.82
CA HIS A 212 -2.42 33.33 3.49
C HIS A 212 -1.02 33.05 4.03
N GLU A 213 -0.88 32.51 5.25
CA GLU A 213 0.40 32.05 5.79
C GLU A 213 1.07 31.01 4.88
N LYS A 214 0.30 30.07 4.33
CA LYS A 214 0.81 29.05 3.41
C LYS A 214 1.22 29.63 2.07
N LEU A 215 0.44 30.58 1.52
CA LEU A 215 0.78 31.23 0.25
C LEU A 215 2.04 32.07 0.37
N LEU A 216 2.26 32.78 1.48
CA LEU A 216 3.49 33.55 1.72
C LEU A 216 4.76 32.70 1.66
N LYS A 217 4.67 31.41 1.96
CA LYS A 217 5.80 30.46 1.82
C LYS A 217 6.08 30.04 0.37
N LYS A 218 5.11 30.23 -0.54
CA LYS A 218 5.17 29.78 -1.95
C LYS A 218 5.35 30.93 -2.96
N ILE A 219 4.99 32.16 -2.58
CA ILE A 219 5.01 33.34 -3.46
C ILE A 219 6.43 33.72 -3.91
N ARG A 220 6.53 34.13 -5.18
CA ARG A 220 7.79 34.52 -5.83
C ARG A 220 7.86 35.99 -6.22
N THR A 221 6.75 36.72 -6.16
CA THR A 221 6.67 38.13 -6.55
C THR A 221 6.35 39.03 -5.37
N ASP A 222 6.82 40.27 -5.40
CA ASP A 222 6.61 41.22 -4.30
C ASP A 222 5.16 41.71 -4.22
N ASP A 223 4.48 41.85 -5.35
CA ASP A 223 3.08 42.31 -5.42
C ASP A 223 2.11 41.29 -4.81
N GLU A 224 2.26 40.00 -5.14
CA GLU A 224 1.47 38.92 -4.53
C GLU A 224 1.77 38.81 -3.03
N ARG A 225 3.04 38.98 -2.64
CA ARG A 225 3.44 38.94 -1.23
C ARG A 225 2.75 40.03 -0.44
N ALA A 226 2.80 41.27 -0.91
CA ALA A 226 2.15 42.40 -0.26
C ALA A 226 0.63 42.20 -0.12
N HIS A 227 -0.02 41.65 -1.15
CA HIS A 227 -1.45 41.31 -1.08
C HIS A 227 -1.77 40.32 0.05
N HIS A 228 -0.98 39.24 0.15
CA HIS A 228 -1.19 38.21 1.16
C HIS A 228 -0.76 38.61 2.57
N GLU A 229 0.24 39.49 2.71
CA GLU A 229 0.63 40.08 4.00
C GLU A 229 -0.51 40.94 4.57
N VAL A 230 -1.09 41.83 3.77
CA VAL A 230 -2.23 42.67 4.20
C VAL A 230 -3.44 41.82 4.56
N ALA A 231 -3.74 40.79 3.76
CA ALA A 231 -4.85 39.89 4.05
C ALA A 231 -4.62 39.06 5.32
N LEU A 232 -3.39 38.63 5.58
CA LEU A 232 -3.01 37.95 6.82
C LEU A 232 -3.11 38.88 8.03
N GLU A 233 -2.61 40.11 7.95
CA GLU A 233 -2.71 41.10 9.04
C GLU A 233 -4.17 41.34 9.47
N ARG A 234 -5.08 41.37 8.50
CA ARG A 234 -6.52 41.51 8.78
C ARG A 234 -7.10 40.27 9.47
N THR A 235 -6.84 39.09 8.90
CA THR A 235 -7.46 37.81 9.32
C THR A 235 -6.83 37.23 10.58
N ALA A 236 -5.57 37.57 10.87
CA ALA A 236 -4.85 37.23 12.10
C ALA A 236 -4.80 38.39 13.11
N SER A 237 -5.65 39.43 12.95
CA SER A 237 -5.78 40.50 13.94
C SER A 237 -6.30 39.94 15.27
N ALA A 238 -5.89 40.54 16.40
CA ALA A 238 -6.29 40.07 17.73
C ALA A 238 -7.82 39.95 17.90
N ALA A 239 -8.59 40.86 17.30
CA ALA A 239 -10.05 40.81 17.31
C ALA A 239 -10.60 39.62 16.50
N ALA A 240 -10.05 39.36 15.31
CA ALA A 240 -10.46 38.24 14.47
C ALA A 240 -10.11 36.88 15.10
N LEU A 241 -8.94 36.76 15.73
CA LEU A 241 -8.55 35.55 16.47
C LEU A 241 -9.46 35.30 17.66
N GLU A 242 -9.79 36.33 18.44
CA GLU A 242 -10.69 36.20 19.59
C GLU A 242 -12.11 35.80 19.16
N GLU A 243 -12.63 36.43 18.10
CA GLU A 243 -13.93 36.08 17.53
C GLU A 243 -13.95 34.62 17.04
N HIS A 244 -12.90 34.19 16.34
CA HIS A 244 -12.79 32.82 15.85
C HIS A 244 -12.70 31.80 16.99
N ARG A 245 -11.84 32.04 17.99
CA ARG A 245 -11.72 31.19 19.18
C ARG A 245 -13.06 31.10 19.92
N ALA A 246 -13.75 32.22 20.10
CA ALA A 246 -15.07 32.24 20.72
C ALA A 246 -16.09 31.42 19.93
N ALA A 247 -16.09 31.51 18.60
CA ALA A 247 -17.03 30.77 17.76
C ALA A 247 -16.76 29.25 17.73
N LEU A 248 -15.49 28.85 17.59
CA LEU A 248 -15.11 27.46 17.38
C LEU A 248 -14.89 26.68 18.69
N LEU A 249 -14.28 27.31 19.70
CA LEU A 249 -13.67 26.60 20.84
C LEU A 249 -14.39 26.81 22.17
N SER A 250 -15.16 27.90 22.34
CA SER A 250 -15.79 28.25 23.63
C SER A 250 -16.77 27.19 24.17
N ARG A 251 -17.35 26.38 23.29
CA ARG A 251 -18.22 25.25 23.66
C ARG A 251 -17.46 24.11 24.34
N HIS A 252 -16.16 24.01 24.11
CA HIS A 252 -15.33 22.84 24.46
C HIS A 252 -14.22 23.18 25.46
N TYR A 253 -13.82 24.44 25.57
CA TYR A 253 -12.73 24.88 26.43
C TYR A 253 -13.10 26.09 27.29
N ALA A 254 -12.79 26.00 28.58
CA ALA A 254 -12.73 27.16 29.47
C ALA A 254 -11.35 27.84 29.40
N ASP A 255 -10.28 27.03 29.27
CA ASP A 255 -8.91 27.46 29.06
C ASP A 255 -8.32 26.65 27.89
N PHE A 256 -8.36 27.23 26.69
CA PHE A 256 -7.87 26.56 25.48
C PHE A 256 -6.36 26.38 25.51
N ASP A 257 -5.62 27.46 25.77
CA ASP A 257 -4.15 27.45 25.70
C ASP A 257 -3.55 26.50 26.75
N GLY A 258 -4.15 26.43 27.95
CA GLY A 258 -3.70 25.56 29.03
C GLY A 258 -4.08 24.09 28.88
N SER A 259 -5.27 23.77 28.36
CA SER A 259 -5.82 22.40 28.43
C SER A 259 -5.89 21.64 27.10
N ALA A 260 -5.90 22.32 25.95
CA ALA A 260 -6.03 21.64 24.67
C ALA A 260 -4.80 20.78 24.37
N PHE A 261 -5.05 19.52 24.01
CA PHE A 261 -4.05 18.48 23.72
C PHE A 261 -2.99 18.28 24.81
N ALA A 262 -3.25 18.69 26.06
CA ALA A 262 -2.28 18.58 27.15
C ALA A 262 -1.87 17.12 27.43
N TRP A 263 -2.72 16.15 27.08
CA TRP A 263 -2.43 14.73 27.19
C TRP A 263 -1.29 14.24 26.28
N LEU A 264 -0.93 14.98 25.21
CA LEU A 264 0.25 14.70 24.39
C LEU A 264 1.56 14.82 25.19
N GLU A 265 1.54 15.59 26.28
CA GLU A 265 2.68 15.83 27.17
C GLU A 265 2.55 15.06 28.50
N ALA A 266 1.56 14.18 28.63
CA ALA A 266 1.35 13.41 29.85
C ALA A 266 2.58 12.54 30.19
N THR A 267 2.92 12.50 31.47
CA THR A 267 4.08 11.76 31.97
C THR A 267 3.74 10.38 32.51
N ASP A 268 2.46 10.12 32.76
CA ASP A 268 1.95 8.83 33.19
C ASP A 268 2.31 7.73 32.17
N PRO A 269 2.77 6.54 32.61
CA PRO A 269 3.17 5.47 31.71
C PRO A 269 2.06 4.98 30.76
N GLU A 270 0.80 4.90 31.24
CA GLU A 270 -0.33 4.47 30.42
C GLU A 270 -0.64 5.53 29.36
N ALA A 271 -0.61 6.81 29.74
CA ALA A 271 -0.81 7.92 28.82
C ALA A 271 0.27 7.96 27.74
N ARG A 272 1.54 7.76 28.11
CA ARG A 272 2.65 7.71 27.15
C ARG A 272 2.49 6.58 26.15
N GLU A 273 2.04 5.41 26.62
CA GLU A 273 1.72 4.29 25.74
C GLU A 273 0.64 4.66 24.71
N PHE A 274 -0.43 5.29 25.18
CA PHE A 274 -1.53 5.75 24.33
C PHE A 274 -1.07 6.80 23.31
N VAL A 275 -0.28 7.80 23.74
CA VAL A 275 0.27 8.83 22.84
C VAL A 275 1.12 8.20 21.74
N VAL A 276 1.98 7.24 22.09
CA VAL A 276 2.78 6.52 21.08
C VAL A 276 1.89 5.78 20.08
N ASP A 277 0.83 5.10 20.53
CA ASP A 277 -0.12 4.42 19.64
C ASP A 277 -0.84 5.41 18.70
N VAL A 278 -1.20 6.60 19.18
CA VAL A 278 -1.79 7.67 18.37
C VAL A 278 -0.80 8.14 17.30
N ILE A 279 0.43 8.51 17.70
CA ILE A 279 1.46 9.00 16.77
C ILE A 279 1.80 7.94 15.71
N ASP A 280 1.96 6.68 16.11
CA ASP A 280 2.23 5.58 15.17
C ASP A 280 1.05 5.34 14.22
N THR A 281 -0.19 5.54 14.67
CA THR A 281 -1.37 5.48 13.79
C THR A 281 -1.37 6.61 12.75
N LEU A 282 -0.96 7.83 13.13
CA LEU A 282 -0.83 8.96 12.19
C LEU A 282 0.26 8.71 11.14
N ARG A 283 1.37 8.05 11.51
CA ARG A 283 2.39 7.59 10.54
C ARG A 283 1.78 6.60 9.55
N CYS A 284 1.02 5.64 10.07
CA CYS A 284 0.35 4.65 9.23
C CYS A 284 -0.66 5.32 8.28
N LEU A 285 -1.37 6.37 8.71
CA LEU A 285 -2.25 7.15 7.84
C LEU A 285 -1.48 7.81 6.68
N ARG A 286 -0.38 8.50 6.96
CA ARG A 286 0.49 9.13 5.94
C ARG A 286 0.97 8.13 4.90
N CYS A 287 1.31 6.93 5.35
CA CYS A 287 1.74 5.85 4.47
C CYS A 287 0.58 5.23 3.70
N ALA A 288 -0.56 4.98 4.34
CA ALA A 288 -1.74 4.42 3.69
C ALA A 288 -2.24 5.31 2.56
N ASP A 289 -2.23 6.63 2.77
CA ASP A 289 -2.51 7.63 1.73
C ASP A 289 -1.46 7.60 0.59
N ALA A 290 -0.16 7.54 0.90
CA ALA A 290 0.86 7.41 -0.15
C ALA A 290 0.71 6.12 -1.00
N LEU A 291 0.27 5.04 -0.35
CA LEU A 291 0.14 3.69 -0.92
C LEU A 291 -1.21 3.42 -1.58
N ARG A 292 -2.13 4.38 -1.59
CA ARG A 292 -3.48 4.24 -2.16
C ARG A 292 -3.51 3.68 -3.58
N GLN A 293 -4.68 3.18 -3.98
CA GLN A 293 -4.92 2.65 -5.34
C GLN A 293 -4.51 3.65 -6.41
N ARG A 294 -3.83 3.16 -7.45
CA ARG A 294 -3.30 3.94 -8.57
C ARG A 294 -3.56 3.22 -9.90
N GLY A 295 -3.38 3.94 -10.99
CA GLY A 295 -3.43 3.41 -12.35
C GLY A 295 -4.79 2.90 -12.81
N THR A 296 -4.83 1.81 -13.56
CA THR A 296 -6.07 1.36 -14.23
C THR A 296 -7.19 0.90 -13.30
N GLN A 297 -6.85 0.59 -12.05
CA GLN A 297 -7.83 0.31 -11.00
C GLN A 297 -8.37 1.59 -10.34
N LEU A 298 -7.63 2.70 -10.45
CA LEU A 298 -8.05 4.01 -9.96
C LEU A 298 -9.10 4.59 -10.92
N ARG A 299 -10.21 5.01 -10.33
CA ARG A 299 -11.09 6.00 -10.93
C ARG A 299 -10.85 7.33 -10.22
N THR A 300 -10.77 8.43 -10.97
CA THR A 300 -10.76 9.77 -10.36
C THR A 300 -12.02 9.97 -9.52
N SER A 301 -12.07 11.04 -8.72
CA SER A 301 -13.29 11.42 -8.00
C SER A 301 -14.49 11.68 -8.94
N GLY A 302 -14.21 12.09 -10.19
CA GLY A 302 -15.20 12.17 -11.29
C GLY A 302 -15.54 10.83 -11.95
N SER A 303 -15.05 9.71 -11.43
CA SER A 303 -15.18 8.35 -11.97
C SER A 303 -14.48 8.11 -13.33
N TYR A 304 -13.51 8.95 -13.71
CA TYR A 304 -12.74 8.76 -14.94
C TYR A 304 -11.66 7.70 -14.78
N GLN A 305 -11.42 6.92 -15.82
CA GLN A 305 -10.33 5.93 -15.81
C GLN A 305 -9.01 6.59 -16.22
N ILE A 306 -7.93 6.23 -15.54
CA ILE A 306 -6.57 6.63 -15.90
C ILE A 306 -5.79 5.37 -16.30
N PHE A 307 -5.14 5.40 -17.45
CA PHE A 307 -4.31 4.28 -17.91
C PHE A 307 -3.14 4.77 -18.77
N ILE A 308 -2.10 3.95 -18.89
CA ILE A 308 -0.92 4.32 -19.68
C ILE A 308 -1.08 3.95 -21.16
N ASP A 309 -0.74 4.87 -22.06
CA ASP A 309 -0.69 4.57 -23.50
C ASP A 309 0.54 3.73 -23.86
N GLN A 310 0.34 2.76 -24.75
CA GLN A 310 1.38 1.83 -25.14
C GLN A 310 2.41 2.41 -26.10
N LYS A 311 2.05 3.46 -26.85
CA LYS A 311 2.89 4.04 -27.90
C LYS A 311 3.71 5.21 -27.36
N THR A 312 3.13 6.02 -26.48
CA THR A 312 3.74 7.25 -25.97
C THR A 312 4.26 7.11 -24.54
N ALA A 313 3.77 6.13 -23.77
CA ALA A 313 3.97 6.01 -22.33
C ALA A 313 3.44 7.20 -21.50
N ASN A 314 2.50 7.96 -22.07
CA ASN A 314 1.80 9.04 -21.40
C ASN A 314 0.56 8.52 -20.65
N ALA A 315 0.07 9.32 -19.69
CA ALA A 315 -1.20 9.05 -19.04
C ALA A 315 -2.36 9.41 -19.98
N VAL A 316 -3.34 8.52 -20.10
CA VAL A 316 -4.59 8.76 -20.82
C VAL A 316 -5.75 8.71 -19.83
N TYR A 317 -6.57 9.75 -19.89
CA TYR A 317 -7.81 9.90 -19.14
C TYR A 317 -8.98 9.58 -20.06
N ALA A 318 -9.77 8.57 -19.71
CA ALA A 318 -11.05 8.32 -20.35
C ALA A 318 -12.15 9.09 -19.60
N LEU A 319 -12.54 10.21 -20.18
CA LEU A 319 -13.60 11.07 -19.68
C LEU A 319 -14.93 10.63 -20.28
N HIS A 320 -15.94 10.48 -19.44
CA HIS A 320 -17.28 10.08 -19.86
C HIS A 320 -18.26 11.20 -19.55
N ASP A 321 -19.12 11.53 -20.50
CA ASP A 321 -20.28 12.37 -20.24
C ASP A 321 -21.54 11.55 -19.93
N ARG A 322 -22.60 12.24 -19.53
CA ARG A 322 -23.91 11.66 -19.21
C ARG A 322 -24.58 10.95 -20.40
N ASP A 323 -24.21 11.31 -21.63
CA ASP A 323 -24.74 10.70 -22.85
C ASP A 323 -23.97 9.41 -23.21
N GLY A 324 -22.93 9.06 -22.44
CA GLY A 324 -22.09 7.89 -22.66
C GLY A 324 -21.00 8.10 -23.73
N ARG A 325 -20.77 9.34 -24.17
CA ARG A 325 -19.64 9.66 -25.06
C ARG A 325 -18.35 9.56 -24.27
N THR A 326 -17.31 9.05 -24.93
CA THR A 326 -15.98 8.88 -24.34
C THR A 326 -14.99 9.79 -25.03
N PHE A 327 -14.28 10.58 -24.24
CA PHE A 327 -13.20 11.46 -24.68
C PHE A 327 -11.88 10.95 -24.09
N LEU A 328 -10.87 10.78 -24.93
CA LEU A 328 -9.53 10.37 -24.49
C LEU A 328 -8.64 11.61 -24.47
N LEU A 329 -8.16 11.97 -23.29
CA LEU A 329 -7.24 13.09 -23.08
C LEU A 329 -5.88 12.54 -22.64
N GLU A 330 -4.82 12.87 -23.36
CA GLU A 330 -3.46 12.38 -23.08
C GLU A 330 -2.59 13.50 -22.49
N GLY A 331 -1.94 13.21 -21.36
CA GLY A 331 -1.04 14.12 -20.65
C GLY A 331 0.35 13.54 -20.44
N ASP A 332 1.37 14.39 -20.49
CA ASP A 332 2.79 14.03 -20.45
C ASP A 332 3.45 14.15 -19.06
N SER A 333 2.66 14.45 -18.02
CA SER A 333 3.13 14.50 -16.63
C SER A 333 3.79 13.18 -16.21
N PRO A 334 5.09 13.17 -15.85
CA PRO A 334 5.79 11.95 -15.42
C PRO A 334 5.15 11.28 -14.21
N LEU A 335 4.63 12.08 -13.27
CA LEU A 335 3.95 11.57 -12.08
C LEU A 335 2.68 10.81 -12.49
N ASN A 336 1.79 11.46 -13.22
CA ASN A 336 0.50 10.87 -13.62
C ASN A 336 0.70 9.63 -14.51
N ALA A 337 1.68 9.69 -15.42
CA ALA A 337 2.01 8.55 -16.29
C ALA A 337 2.64 7.38 -15.52
N GLY A 338 3.46 7.66 -14.51
CA GLY A 338 3.99 6.65 -13.61
C GLY A 338 2.89 5.99 -12.79
N GLU A 339 1.96 6.78 -12.25
CA GLU A 339 0.80 6.30 -11.49
C GLU A 339 -0.10 5.47 -12.39
N ALA A 340 -0.31 5.90 -13.64
CA ALA A 340 -1.07 5.18 -14.66
C ALA A 340 -0.53 3.77 -14.94
N ASN A 341 0.77 3.55 -14.77
CA ASN A 341 1.42 2.24 -14.93
C ASN A 341 1.65 1.49 -13.61
N LEU A 342 1.42 2.11 -12.46
CA LEU A 342 1.58 1.47 -11.16
C LEU A 342 0.32 0.68 -10.81
N GLU A 343 0.49 -0.59 -10.49
CA GLU A 343 -0.61 -1.50 -10.16
C GLU A 343 -0.69 -1.81 -8.68
N VAL A 344 0.46 -2.04 -8.05
CA VAL A 344 0.56 -2.31 -6.61
C VAL A 344 1.65 -1.44 -6.01
N SER A 345 1.33 -0.83 -4.88
CA SER A 345 2.28 -0.31 -3.90
C SER A 345 1.84 -0.77 -2.51
N GLU A 346 2.69 -1.51 -1.81
CA GLU A 346 2.38 -2.06 -0.49
C GLU A 346 3.62 -2.17 0.40
N VAL A 347 3.42 -2.14 1.71
CA VAL A 347 4.45 -2.51 2.69
C VAL A 347 4.29 -3.98 3.01
N THR A 348 5.35 -4.77 2.82
CA THR A 348 5.35 -6.21 3.12
C THR A 348 5.39 -6.47 4.63
N HIS A 349 5.16 -7.71 5.05
CA HIS A 349 5.27 -8.13 6.45
C HIS A 349 6.72 -8.07 6.98
N GLU A 350 7.73 -8.05 6.11
CA GLU A 350 9.12 -7.74 6.50
C GLU A 350 9.38 -6.23 6.60
N GLY A 351 8.38 -5.41 6.30
CA GLY A 351 8.47 -3.96 6.30
C GLY A 351 9.16 -3.38 5.08
N ASP A 352 9.27 -4.12 3.98
CA ASP A 352 9.81 -3.63 2.71
C ASP A 352 8.74 -2.95 1.88
N LEU A 353 9.13 -2.01 1.02
CA LEU A 353 8.21 -1.32 0.12
C LEU A 353 8.22 -2.01 -1.24
N ARG A 354 7.09 -2.58 -1.65
CA ARG A 354 6.96 -3.36 -2.88
C ARG A 354 6.13 -2.63 -3.92
N PHE A 355 6.62 -2.62 -5.16
CA PHE A 355 5.96 -2.05 -6.32
C PHE A 355 5.78 -3.08 -7.43
N ALA A 356 4.60 -3.07 -8.06
CA ALA A 356 4.33 -3.81 -9.29
C ALA A 356 3.73 -2.89 -10.36
N PHE A 357 4.05 -3.18 -11.62
CA PHE A 357 3.64 -2.37 -12.77
C PHE A 357 2.69 -3.14 -13.68
N PHE A 358 1.74 -2.43 -14.30
CA PHE A 358 0.81 -3.01 -15.27
C PHE A 358 1.54 -3.61 -16.48
N ARG A 359 2.63 -2.98 -16.92
CA ARG A 359 3.41 -3.44 -18.05
C ARG A 359 4.81 -2.85 -18.11
N GLY A 360 5.67 -3.54 -18.85
CA GLY A 360 7.02 -3.08 -19.17
C GLY A 360 7.36 -3.09 -20.67
N SER A 361 6.55 -3.74 -21.51
CA SER A 361 6.71 -3.69 -22.96
C SER A 361 6.01 -2.46 -23.52
N PHE A 362 6.65 -1.68 -24.40
CA PHE A 362 6.04 -0.51 -25.07
C PHE A 362 6.31 -0.55 -26.57
N GLY A 363 5.58 0.26 -27.35
CA GLY A 363 5.66 0.24 -28.81
C GLY A 363 7.00 0.65 -29.41
N SER A 364 7.88 1.26 -28.62
CA SER A 364 9.25 1.63 -28.99
C SER A 364 10.17 1.66 -27.76
N ASP A 365 11.48 1.60 -27.99
CA ASP A 365 12.49 1.77 -26.93
C ASP A 365 12.40 3.14 -26.26
N GLU A 366 12.03 4.18 -27.01
CA GLU A 366 11.81 5.53 -26.47
C GLU A 366 10.66 5.54 -25.46
N ALA A 367 9.51 4.96 -25.85
CA ALA A 367 8.35 4.86 -24.97
C ALA A 367 8.65 3.98 -23.74
N MET A 368 9.40 2.90 -23.91
CA MET A 368 9.83 2.06 -22.79
C MET A 368 10.72 2.84 -21.80
N ARG A 369 11.71 3.60 -22.29
CA ARG A 369 12.58 4.43 -21.44
C ARG A 369 11.79 5.53 -20.74
N ARG A 370 10.82 6.15 -21.43
CA ARG A 370 9.93 7.16 -20.84
C ARG A 370 9.05 6.54 -19.74
N ALA A 371 8.44 5.38 -19.99
CA ALA A 371 7.66 4.66 -18.99
C ALA A 371 8.51 4.31 -17.76
N ALA A 372 9.76 3.86 -17.95
CA ALA A 372 10.65 3.55 -16.84
C ALA A 372 11.04 4.80 -16.04
N HIS A 373 11.29 5.93 -16.72
CA HIS A 373 11.49 7.23 -16.06
C HIS A 373 10.27 7.65 -15.24
N ASN A 374 9.08 7.57 -15.81
CA ASN A 374 7.83 7.96 -15.15
C ASN A 374 7.56 7.06 -13.93
N ALA A 375 7.77 5.75 -14.06
CA ALA A 375 7.70 4.81 -12.95
C ALA A 375 8.72 5.14 -11.84
N ALA A 376 9.95 5.50 -12.20
CA ALA A 376 10.98 5.89 -11.22
C ALA A 376 10.61 7.18 -10.46
N VAL A 377 9.96 8.14 -11.11
CA VAL A 377 9.45 9.37 -10.45
C VAL A 377 8.43 9.02 -9.36
N VAL A 378 7.48 8.13 -9.67
CA VAL A 378 6.43 7.73 -8.71
C VAL A 378 6.97 6.84 -7.59
N VAL A 379 7.90 5.94 -7.90
CA VAL A 379 8.58 5.15 -6.86
C VAL A 379 9.32 6.06 -5.89
N ASP A 380 10.03 7.08 -6.38
CA ASP A 380 10.79 8.07 -5.60
C ASP A 380 9.86 8.92 -4.70
N ASP A 381 8.69 9.30 -5.20
CA ASP A 381 7.65 10.02 -4.45
C ASP A 381 7.07 9.17 -3.30
N ILE A 382 6.57 7.97 -3.63
CA ILE A 382 5.94 7.06 -2.65
C ILE A 382 6.95 6.58 -1.60
N GLN A 383 8.19 6.27 -1.99
CA GLN A 383 9.19 5.80 -1.03
C GLN A 383 9.59 6.89 -0.04
N ALA A 384 9.73 8.15 -0.48
CA ALA A 384 10.06 9.25 0.42
C ALA A 384 8.98 9.36 1.49
N ASP A 385 7.73 9.33 1.06
CA ASP A 385 6.55 9.39 1.90
C ASP A 385 6.46 8.28 2.95
N VAL A 386 6.73 7.03 2.56
CA VAL A 386 6.67 5.88 3.46
C VAL A 386 7.86 5.85 4.40
N LEU A 387 9.09 6.02 3.89
CA LEU A 387 10.30 5.93 4.70
C LEU A 387 10.41 7.06 5.70
N GLU A 388 10.15 8.30 5.29
CA GLU A 388 10.24 9.46 6.17
C GLU A 388 9.26 9.36 7.33
N SER A 389 8.08 8.77 7.11
CA SER A 389 7.06 8.62 8.16
C SER A 389 7.53 7.79 9.35
N PHE A 390 8.55 6.93 9.21
CA PHE A 390 9.09 6.11 10.31
C PHE A 390 10.48 6.54 10.81
N VAL A 391 10.98 7.71 10.40
CA VAL A 391 12.28 8.23 10.86
C VAL A 391 12.24 8.64 12.34
N GLY A 392 13.26 8.22 13.11
CA GLY A 392 13.47 8.66 14.50
C GLY A 392 12.74 7.84 15.57
N ILE A 393 12.15 6.70 15.21
CA ILE A 393 11.47 5.81 16.16
C ILE A 393 12.49 5.00 16.96
N ALA A 394 12.46 5.10 18.29
CA ALA A 394 13.33 4.32 19.18
C ALA A 394 12.99 2.82 19.10
N GLY A 395 13.99 1.98 18.82
CA GLY A 395 13.82 0.52 18.75
C GLY A 395 13.23 0.01 17.43
N ALA A 396 12.92 0.89 16.46
CA ALA A 396 12.73 0.45 15.09
C ALA A 396 14.05 -0.17 14.61
N ASN A 397 13.98 -1.37 14.00
CA ASN A 397 15.10 -1.86 13.21
C ASN A 397 15.37 -0.79 12.16
N ASP A 398 16.49 -0.09 12.32
CA ASP A 398 16.97 1.07 11.58
C ASP A 398 16.24 1.24 10.23
N ALA A 399 15.55 2.36 9.99
CA ALA A 399 14.90 2.67 8.72
C ALA A 399 15.84 2.46 7.50
N ALA A 400 17.15 2.41 7.76
CA ALA A 400 18.23 1.93 6.89
C ALA A 400 18.04 0.51 6.28
N ARG A 401 17.13 -0.33 6.78
CA ARG A 401 16.89 -1.70 6.26
C ARG A 401 15.74 -1.86 5.28
N THR A 402 14.84 -0.88 5.13
CA THR A 402 13.68 -1.04 4.21
C THR A 402 14.18 -1.17 2.76
N CYS A 403 13.98 -2.33 2.14
CA CYS A 403 14.24 -2.51 0.73
C CYS A 403 13.09 -1.93 -0.11
N ILE A 404 13.43 -1.47 -1.31
CA ILE A 404 12.48 -1.10 -2.36
C ILE A 404 12.45 -2.26 -3.35
N LEU A 405 11.39 -3.04 -3.31
CA LEU A 405 11.21 -4.24 -4.12
C LEU A 405 10.45 -3.88 -5.40
N LEU A 406 11.11 -3.98 -6.54
CA LEU A 406 10.52 -3.73 -7.85
C LEU A 406 10.20 -5.06 -8.53
N GLU A 407 8.92 -5.37 -8.71
CA GLU A 407 8.52 -6.58 -9.42
C GLU A 407 8.88 -6.50 -10.90
N HIS A 408 9.45 -7.58 -11.45
CA HIS A 408 9.54 -7.76 -12.89
C HIS A 408 8.15 -7.69 -13.54
N THR A 409 8.10 -7.26 -14.80
CA THR A 409 6.88 -7.38 -15.60
C THR A 409 6.94 -8.64 -16.44
N GLU A 410 5.81 -9.31 -16.61
CA GLU A 410 5.73 -10.56 -17.36
C GLU A 410 5.99 -10.38 -18.86
N ASP A 411 5.78 -9.17 -19.37
CA ASP A 411 5.90 -8.81 -20.79
C ASP A 411 7.26 -8.24 -21.17
N ASN A 412 8.07 -7.79 -20.19
CA ASN A 412 9.42 -7.28 -20.43
C ASN A 412 10.31 -7.46 -19.18
N PRO A 413 11.21 -8.46 -19.17
CA PRO A 413 12.08 -8.73 -18.02
C PRO A 413 13.06 -7.60 -17.67
N GLU A 414 13.35 -6.71 -18.63
CA GLU A 414 14.34 -5.62 -18.51
C GLU A 414 13.74 -4.32 -17.96
N PHE A 415 12.41 -4.22 -17.86
CA PHE A 415 11.74 -3.00 -17.40
C PHE A 415 12.08 -2.66 -15.94
N ALA A 416 11.91 -3.60 -15.01
CA ALA A 416 12.19 -3.37 -13.59
C ALA A 416 13.67 -3.05 -13.31
N PRO A 417 14.67 -3.74 -13.93
CA PRO A 417 16.07 -3.32 -13.86
C PRO A 417 16.33 -1.87 -14.31
N LEU A 418 15.68 -1.44 -15.40
CA LEU A 418 15.80 -0.06 -15.87
C LEU A 418 15.18 0.96 -14.89
N VAL A 419 14.00 0.64 -14.33
CA VAL A 419 13.40 1.45 -13.26
C VAL A 419 14.33 1.52 -12.05
N ALA A 420 14.93 0.40 -11.64
CA ALA A 420 15.86 0.36 -10.52
C ALA A 420 17.06 1.30 -10.72
N GLU A 421 17.68 1.28 -11.90
CA GLU A 421 18.79 2.17 -12.25
C GLU A 421 18.38 3.65 -12.15
N LEU A 422 17.19 3.99 -12.65
CA LEU A 422 16.67 5.35 -12.63
C LEU A 422 16.31 5.82 -11.21
N VAL A 423 15.72 4.95 -10.38
CA VAL A 423 15.46 5.23 -8.96
C VAL A 423 16.77 5.51 -8.22
N VAL A 424 17.79 4.66 -8.42
CA VAL A 424 19.12 4.87 -7.80
C VAL A 424 19.80 6.13 -8.31
N THR A 425 19.60 6.49 -9.57
CA THR A 425 20.13 7.74 -10.13
C THR A 425 19.50 8.97 -9.47
N ARG A 426 18.18 8.93 -9.22
CA ARG A 426 17.44 10.02 -8.55
C ARG A 426 17.76 10.12 -7.06
N SER A 427 17.88 8.96 -6.41
CA SER A 427 18.09 8.82 -4.98
C SER A 427 19.27 7.87 -4.69
N PRO A 428 20.53 8.34 -4.84
CA PRO A 428 21.73 7.49 -4.71
C PRO A 428 21.87 6.76 -3.38
N GLY A 429 21.30 7.31 -2.31
CA GLY A 429 21.27 6.68 -0.98
C GLY A 429 20.47 5.36 -0.91
N LEU A 430 19.72 5.03 -1.97
CA LEU A 430 18.92 3.81 -2.07
C LEU A 430 19.63 2.68 -2.82
N LYS A 431 20.86 2.88 -3.32
CA LYS A 431 21.56 1.92 -4.20
C LYS A 431 21.55 0.48 -3.69
N ASP A 432 21.85 0.27 -2.42
CA ASP A 432 21.94 -1.08 -1.83
C ASP A 432 20.59 -1.60 -1.31
N ARG A 433 19.51 -0.83 -1.53
CA ARG A 433 18.16 -1.09 -1.01
C ARG A 433 17.15 -1.36 -2.14
N VAL A 434 17.42 -0.94 -3.36
CA VAL A 434 16.56 -1.23 -4.52
C VAL A 434 16.87 -2.63 -5.05
N VAL A 435 15.87 -3.50 -5.05
CA VAL A 435 16.00 -4.92 -5.42
C VAL A 435 14.91 -5.27 -6.44
N CYS A 436 15.30 -5.86 -7.56
CA CYS A 436 14.34 -6.48 -8.48
C CYS A 436 13.89 -7.83 -7.93
N VAL A 437 12.58 -8.05 -7.87
CA VAL A 437 11.96 -9.27 -7.36
C VAL A 437 11.04 -9.90 -8.41
N PRO A 438 10.71 -11.20 -8.30
CA PRO A 438 9.82 -11.86 -9.24
C PRO A 438 8.43 -11.25 -9.29
N ALA A 439 7.79 -11.31 -10.46
CA ALA A 439 6.41 -10.87 -10.65
C ALA A 439 5.45 -11.75 -9.83
N LEU A 440 4.74 -11.16 -8.86
CA LEU A 440 3.64 -11.80 -8.14
C LEU A 440 2.29 -11.23 -8.49
N ARG A 441 2.23 -10.13 -9.25
CA ARG A 441 0.99 -9.51 -9.70
C ARG A 441 -0.07 -10.52 -10.17
N SER A 442 0.32 -11.39 -11.10
CA SER A 442 -0.60 -12.32 -11.77
C SER A 442 -0.83 -13.61 -10.96
N ALA A 443 -0.23 -13.71 -9.78
CA ALA A 443 -0.34 -14.88 -8.93
C ALA A 443 -1.76 -14.99 -8.36
N PRO A 444 -2.37 -16.19 -8.39
CA PRO A 444 -3.61 -16.44 -7.68
C PRO A 444 -3.47 -16.07 -6.20
N GLU A 445 -4.48 -15.44 -5.62
CA GLU A 445 -4.42 -14.89 -4.25
C GLU A 445 -4.01 -15.93 -3.20
N LEU A 446 -4.50 -17.18 -3.33
CA LEU A 446 -4.10 -18.28 -2.46
C LEU A 446 -2.60 -18.57 -2.55
N GLU A 447 -2.07 -18.70 -3.76
CA GLU A 447 -0.65 -18.97 -4.00
C GLU A 447 0.24 -17.79 -3.59
N ARG A 448 -0.21 -16.55 -3.85
CA ARG A 448 0.47 -15.32 -3.42
C ARG A 448 0.58 -15.27 -1.90
N ARG A 449 -0.51 -15.51 -1.17
CA ARG A 449 -0.49 -15.55 0.31
C ARG A 449 0.46 -16.61 0.85
N HIS A 450 0.44 -17.80 0.28
CA HIS A 450 1.39 -18.86 0.67
C HIS A 450 2.84 -18.46 0.44
N PHE A 451 3.16 -17.85 -0.70
CA PHE A 451 4.51 -17.38 -0.98
C PHE A 451 4.94 -16.25 -0.03
N LEU A 452 4.06 -15.28 0.23
CA LEU A 452 4.36 -14.16 1.12
C LEU A 452 4.44 -14.58 2.59
N ALA A 453 3.67 -15.57 3.03
CA ALA A 453 3.77 -16.11 4.39
C ALA A 453 4.93 -17.11 4.58
N ALA A 454 5.60 -17.51 3.50
CA ALA A 454 6.69 -18.48 3.54
C ALA A 454 8.04 -17.85 3.92
N ASN A 455 8.89 -18.65 4.54
CA ASN A 455 10.18 -18.18 5.06
C ASN A 455 11.21 -17.98 3.93
N ALA A 456 12.08 -16.99 4.10
CA ALA A 456 13.32 -16.92 3.32
C ALA A 456 14.16 -18.20 3.53
N ILE A 457 14.86 -18.63 2.50
CA ILE A 457 15.77 -19.76 2.61
C ILE A 457 17.12 -19.28 3.13
N ASP A 458 17.50 -19.76 4.31
CA ASP A 458 18.78 -19.52 4.96
C ASP A 458 19.83 -20.61 4.66
N TRP A 459 19.52 -21.51 3.73
CA TRP A 459 20.37 -22.66 3.43
C TRP A 459 21.72 -22.21 2.90
N ASP A 460 22.79 -22.81 3.43
CA ASP A 460 24.12 -22.68 2.87
C ASP A 460 24.21 -23.36 1.50
N ARG A 461 25.35 -23.15 0.83
CA ARG A 461 25.61 -23.71 -0.50
C ARG A 461 25.58 -25.24 -0.51
N GLU A 462 26.06 -25.89 0.54
CA GLU A 462 26.11 -27.35 0.63
C GLU A 462 24.70 -27.96 0.67
N LYS A 463 23.81 -27.37 1.47
CA LYS A 463 22.42 -27.77 1.60
C LYS A 463 21.65 -27.54 0.29
N ARG A 464 21.90 -26.43 -0.42
CA ARG A 464 21.33 -26.18 -1.76
C ARG A 464 21.80 -27.21 -2.79
N VAL A 465 23.08 -27.53 -2.83
CA VAL A 465 23.62 -28.55 -3.74
C VAL A 465 23.05 -29.93 -3.41
N THR A 466 22.96 -30.28 -2.13
CA THR A 466 22.35 -31.54 -1.68
C THR A 466 20.88 -31.62 -2.08
N PHE A 467 20.13 -30.53 -1.94
CA PHE A 467 18.76 -30.44 -2.41
C PHE A 467 18.67 -30.69 -3.93
N LEU A 468 19.50 -30.02 -4.73
CA LEU A 468 19.50 -30.20 -6.19
C LEU A 468 19.83 -31.65 -6.59
N ARG A 469 20.74 -32.34 -5.89
CA ARG A 469 21.00 -33.77 -6.14
C ARG A 469 19.77 -34.63 -5.89
N LYS A 470 18.97 -34.34 -4.85
CA LYS A 470 17.72 -35.07 -4.58
C LYS A 470 16.70 -34.83 -5.70
N VAL A 471 16.55 -33.59 -6.15
CA VAL A 471 15.69 -33.26 -7.32
C VAL A 471 16.17 -33.99 -8.57
N ALA A 472 17.47 -34.09 -8.80
CA ALA A 472 18.04 -34.83 -9.93
C ALA A 472 17.69 -36.33 -9.91
N THR A 473 17.54 -36.94 -8.72
CA THR A 473 17.13 -38.35 -8.62
C THR A 473 15.72 -38.62 -9.14
N ARG A 474 14.89 -37.58 -9.28
CA ARG A 474 13.56 -37.63 -9.91
C ARG A 474 13.60 -37.42 -11.43
N GLY A 475 14.79 -37.41 -12.04
CA GLY A 475 14.97 -37.25 -13.49
C GLY A 475 15.01 -35.80 -13.97
N TYR A 476 15.06 -34.83 -13.06
CA TYR A 476 15.18 -33.41 -13.40
C TYR A 476 16.63 -33.00 -13.62
N ARG A 477 16.84 -32.16 -14.62
CA ARG A 477 18.18 -31.67 -14.92
C ARG A 477 18.55 -30.51 -14.00
N THR A 478 19.58 -30.68 -13.20
CA THR A 478 20.03 -29.65 -12.24
C THR A 478 21.48 -29.21 -12.41
N ASP A 479 22.20 -29.78 -13.38
CA ASP A 479 23.63 -29.53 -13.65
C ASP A 479 23.96 -28.07 -14.00
N HIS A 480 23.00 -27.34 -14.56
CA HIS A 480 23.12 -25.96 -15.01
C HIS A 480 22.68 -24.93 -13.96
N ILE A 481 22.11 -25.38 -12.84
CA ILE A 481 21.50 -24.50 -11.83
C ILE A 481 22.60 -23.91 -10.95
N ASP A 482 22.75 -22.59 -11.00
CA ASP A 482 23.63 -21.85 -10.09
C ASP A 482 22.97 -21.74 -8.71
N SER A 483 23.54 -22.41 -7.70
CA SER A 483 22.98 -22.45 -6.35
C SER A 483 22.86 -21.09 -5.66
N ASP A 484 23.61 -20.07 -6.10
CA ASP A 484 23.61 -18.75 -5.48
C ASP A 484 22.65 -17.79 -6.16
N LEU A 485 22.36 -17.97 -7.45
CA LEU A 485 21.38 -17.20 -8.20
C LEU A 485 19.98 -17.83 -8.14
N SER A 486 19.88 -19.14 -8.36
CA SER A 486 18.60 -19.84 -8.54
C SER A 486 17.77 -19.91 -7.26
N PHE A 487 18.39 -19.79 -6.09
CA PHE A 487 17.68 -19.75 -4.79
C PHE A 487 17.34 -18.33 -4.33
N ARG A 488 17.73 -17.29 -5.09
CA ARG A 488 17.32 -15.91 -4.79
C ARG A 488 15.81 -15.80 -4.99
N ASN A 489 15.12 -15.34 -3.95
CA ASN A 489 13.65 -15.20 -3.91
C ASN A 489 12.87 -16.52 -3.91
N VAL A 490 13.51 -17.66 -3.66
CA VAL A 490 12.83 -18.92 -3.38
C VAL A 490 12.46 -18.96 -1.90
N ARG A 491 11.26 -19.42 -1.58
CA ARG A 491 10.74 -19.47 -0.21
C ARG A 491 10.47 -20.91 0.23
N LEU A 492 10.53 -21.15 1.53
CA LEU A 492 10.14 -22.42 2.16
C LEU A 492 8.81 -22.24 2.89
N GLY A 493 7.75 -22.81 2.33
CA GLY A 493 6.41 -22.79 2.90
C GLY A 493 6.08 -24.08 3.64
N ARG A 494 5.11 -23.99 4.55
CA ARG A 494 4.49 -25.15 5.20
C ARG A 494 3.00 -25.14 4.88
N LEU A 495 2.48 -26.30 4.52
CA LEU A 495 1.05 -26.53 4.33
C LEU A 495 0.54 -27.43 5.45
N SER A 496 -0.58 -27.04 6.04
CA SER A 496 -1.30 -27.87 6.99
C SER A 496 -2.19 -28.88 6.27
N ARG A 497 -2.50 -30.00 6.92
CA ARG A 497 -3.49 -30.95 6.39
C ARG A 497 -4.81 -30.26 6.00
N GLY A 498 -5.27 -30.54 4.78
CA GLY A 498 -6.49 -30.00 4.18
C GLY A 498 -6.28 -28.71 3.39
N GLU A 499 -5.12 -28.06 3.51
CA GLU A 499 -4.83 -26.84 2.76
C GLU A 499 -4.63 -27.11 1.28
N CYS A 500 -5.21 -26.23 0.46
CA CYS A 500 -5.03 -26.24 -0.97
C CYS A 500 -3.74 -25.49 -1.33
N LEU A 501 -2.91 -26.12 -2.16
CA LEU A 501 -1.67 -25.54 -2.70
C LEU A 501 -1.91 -24.85 -4.05
N THR A 502 -2.60 -25.53 -4.96
CA THR A 502 -2.98 -24.97 -6.27
C THR A 502 -4.40 -25.37 -6.62
N GLU A 503 -5.09 -24.51 -7.35
CA GLU A 503 -6.44 -24.78 -7.85
C GLU A 503 -6.44 -24.92 -9.37
N VAL A 504 -7.19 -25.89 -9.88
CA VAL A 504 -7.43 -26.03 -11.32
C VAL A 504 -7.99 -24.74 -11.92
N GLY A 505 -7.49 -24.33 -13.09
CA GLY A 505 -7.90 -23.10 -13.77
C GLY A 505 -7.26 -21.82 -13.23
N ALA A 506 -6.56 -21.88 -12.09
CA ALA A 506 -5.78 -20.75 -11.59
C ALA A 506 -4.53 -20.53 -12.46
N ARG A 507 -3.99 -19.31 -12.51
CA ARG A 507 -2.78 -19.02 -13.30
C ARG A 507 -1.53 -19.66 -12.68
N ALA A 508 -0.67 -20.28 -13.49
CA ALA A 508 0.54 -20.91 -12.96
C ALA A 508 1.68 -19.89 -12.79
N THR A 509 1.90 -19.42 -11.56
CA THR A 509 2.93 -18.42 -11.21
C THR A 509 4.08 -18.96 -10.36
N PHE A 510 3.96 -20.18 -9.85
CA PHE A 510 4.99 -20.82 -9.04
C PHE A 510 5.23 -22.27 -9.48
N VAL A 511 6.45 -22.76 -9.26
CA VAL A 511 6.79 -24.18 -9.23
C VAL A 511 7.01 -24.59 -7.78
N TYR A 512 6.48 -25.75 -7.40
CA TYR A 512 6.57 -26.26 -6.04
C TYR A 512 7.45 -27.50 -6.00
N ILE A 513 8.22 -27.71 -4.94
CA ILE A 513 8.94 -28.96 -4.70
C ILE A 513 8.66 -29.41 -3.26
N PRO A 514 7.89 -30.48 -3.03
CA PRO A 514 7.66 -30.99 -1.68
C PRO A 514 8.93 -31.65 -1.12
N LEU A 515 9.24 -31.39 0.15
CA LEU A 515 10.38 -32.00 0.85
C LEU A 515 9.99 -33.32 1.52
N THR A 516 8.70 -33.54 1.77
CA THR A 516 8.13 -34.71 2.42
C THR A 516 6.87 -35.20 1.69
N PRO A 517 6.50 -36.49 1.82
CA PRO A 517 5.26 -37.00 1.23
C PRO A 517 4.05 -36.33 1.87
N GLY A 518 2.96 -36.20 1.13
CA GLY A 518 1.69 -35.71 1.68
C GLY A 518 0.85 -34.84 0.75
N LEU A 519 1.29 -34.56 -0.47
CA LEU A 519 0.49 -33.85 -1.46
C LEU A 519 -0.27 -34.83 -2.37
N ARG A 520 -1.54 -34.53 -2.64
CA ARG A 520 -2.36 -35.23 -3.63
C ARG A 520 -2.89 -34.27 -4.68
N GLY A 521 -2.65 -34.59 -5.94
CA GLY A 521 -3.17 -33.88 -7.10
C GLY A 521 -4.44 -34.54 -7.66
N ARG A 522 -5.39 -33.70 -8.07
CA ARG A 522 -6.62 -34.08 -8.78
C ARG A 522 -6.63 -33.35 -10.13
N PRO A 523 -6.29 -34.03 -11.23
CA PRO A 523 -6.28 -33.41 -12.56
C PRO A 523 -7.68 -33.00 -13.02
N SER A 524 -7.76 -32.00 -13.90
CA SER A 524 -8.95 -31.72 -14.69
C SER A 524 -9.19 -32.82 -15.72
N GLY A 525 -10.45 -32.98 -16.16
CA GLY A 525 -10.77 -33.89 -17.28
C GLY A 525 -11.02 -35.36 -16.93
N GLY A 526 -11.25 -35.68 -15.65
CA GLY A 526 -11.71 -37.01 -15.21
C GLY A 526 -10.61 -38.06 -15.04
N TYR A 527 -9.34 -37.66 -15.09
CA TYR A 527 -8.22 -38.55 -14.77
C TYR A 527 -8.16 -38.88 -13.27
N GLU A 528 -7.52 -40.00 -12.95
CA GLU A 528 -7.32 -40.44 -11.56
C GLU A 528 -6.45 -39.44 -10.77
N SER A 529 -6.69 -39.38 -9.45
CA SER A 529 -5.83 -38.61 -8.55
C SER A 529 -4.43 -39.23 -8.45
N PHE A 530 -3.41 -38.40 -8.29
CA PHE A 530 -2.02 -38.83 -8.15
C PHE A 530 -1.41 -38.31 -6.84
N ALA A 531 -0.48 -39.07 -6.28
CA ALA A 531 0.37 -38.59 -5.19
C ALA A 531 1.56 -37.83 -5.79
N VAL A 532 1.99 -36.75 -5.14
CA VAL A 532 3.23 -36.05 -5.52
C VAL A 532 4.35 -36.58 -4.64
N ASP A 533 5.38 -37.14 -5.27
CA ASP A 533 6.53 -37.66 -4.56
C ASP A 533 7.43 -36.51 -4.06
N PRO A 534 8.15 -36.71 -2.94
CA PRO A 534 9.17 -35.76 -2.50
C PRO A 534 10.20 -35.48 -3.59
N TRP A 535 10.71 -34.26 -3.62
CA TRP A 535 11.74 -33.76 -4.53
C TRP A 535 11.30 -33.65 -5.99
N GLU A 536 10.03 -33.88 -6.31
CA GLU A 536 9.47 -33.73 -7.65
C GLU A 536 8.90 -32.31 -7.89
N PRO A 537 9.47 -31.55 -8.85
CA PRO A 537 8.89 -30.28 -9.27
C PRO A 537 7.47 -30.40 -9.82
N LEU A 538 6.54 -29.84 -9.06
CA LEU A 538 5.12 -29.76 -9.33
C LEU A 538 4.75 -28.44 -9.99
N GLY A 539 3.83 -28.49 -10.95
CA GLY A 539 3.25 -27.30 -11.59
C GLY A 539 4.09 -26.71 -12.73
N ILE A 540 5.16 -27.41 -13.14
CA ILE A 540 6.09 -26.98 -14.20
C ILE A 540 5.40 -26.74 -15.55
N THR A 541 4.39 -27.53 -15.91
CA THR A 541 3.75 -27.47 -17.23
C THR A 541 3.06 -26.13 -17.45
N GLY A 542 2.29 -25.66 -16.46
CA GLY A 542 1.62 -24.36 -16.53
C GLY A 542 2.63 -23.22 -16.60
N VAL A 543 3.70 -23.29 -15.80
CA VAL A 543 4.76 -22.27 -15.77
C VAL A 543 5.51 -22.17 -17.10
N ILE A 544 5.96 -23.31 -17.64
CA ILE A 544 6.71 -23.38 -18.91
C ILE A 544 5.83 -22.95 -20.08
N ARG A 545 4.57 -23.39 -20.11
CA ARG A 545 3.62 -23.02 -21.17
C ARG A 545 3.15 -21.57 -21.07
N GLY A 546 3.22 -20.97 -19.88
CA GLY A 546 2.59 -19.67 -19.60
C GLY A 546 1.07 -19.76 -19.51
N ASP A 547 0.55 -20.86 -18.97
CA ASP A 547 -0.88 -21.23 -18.98
C ASP A 547 -1.42 -21.49 -17.55
N PHE A 548 -2.68 -21.90 -17.45
CA PHE A 548 -3.36 -22.21 -16.20
C PHE A 548 -2.96 -23.58 -15.62
N ARG A 549 -3.20 -23.74 -14.32
CA ARG A 549 -3.09 -24.98 -13.56
C ARG A 549 -4.08 -26.00 -14.12
N ASN A 550 -3.61 -27.21 -14.37
CA ASN A 550 -4.43 -28.32 -14.86
C ASN A 550 -4.89 -29.27 -13.75
N SER A 551 -4.54 -29.00 -12.50
CA SER A 551 -4.87 -29.86 -11.36
C SER A 551 -5.04 -29.05 -10.08
N THR A 552 -5.96 -29.50 -9.22
CA THR A 552 -6.05 -29.03 -7.84
C THR A 552 -5.16 -29.90 -6.97
N VAL A 553 -4.29 -29.30 -6.16
CA VAL A 553 -3.36 -30.03 -5.29
C VAL A 553 -3.62 -29.65 -3.85
N VAL A 554 -3.82 -30.64 -3.00
CA VAL A 554 -4.16 -30.48 -1.58
C VAL A 554 -3.18 -31.27 -0.71
N ALA A 555 -2.86 -30.73 0.45
CA ALA A 555 -2.07 -31.42 1.47
C ALA A 555 -2.94 -32.43 2.26
N GLU A 556 -2.64 -33.72 2.18
CA GLU A 556 -3.29 -34.78 2.96
C GLU A 556 -2.68 -34.93 4.37
N SER A 557 -1.47 -34.40 4.56
CA SER A 557 -0.74 -34.28 5.82
C SER A 557 0.01 -32.95 5.85
N ASP A 558 0.64 -32.61 6.97
CA ASP A 558 1.55 -31.47 7.01
C ASP A 558 2.74 -31.69 6.06
N VAL A 559 3.04 -30.72 5.21
CA VAL A 559 4.11 -30.81 4.19
C VAL A 559 4.91 -29.52 4.14
N GLU A 560 6.23 -29.64 4.01
CA GLU A 560 7.10 -28.52 3.65
C GLU A 560 7.29 -28.47 2.13
N VAL A 561 7.14 -27.29 1.55
CA VAL A 561 7.24 -27.06 0.10
C VAL A 561 8.20 -25.94 -0.20
N LEU A 562 9.13 -26.20 -1.13
CA LEU A 562 9.90 -25.14 -1.76
C LEU A 562 9.02 -24.43 -2.79
N ILE A 563 8.91 -23.11 -2.72
CA ILE A 563 8.11 -22.29 -3.63
C ILE A 563 9.04 -21.46 -4.49
N ILE A 564 9.07 -21.74 -5.80
CA ILE A 564 9.94 -21.10 -6.78
C ILE A 564 9.07 -20.21 -7.69
N PRO A 565 9.25 -18.87 -7.68
CA PRO A 565 8.55 -17.98 -8.60
C PRO A 565 8.82 -18.32 -10.06
N LYS A 566 7.81 -18.15 -10.93
CA LYS A 566 7.89 -18.42 -12.37
C LYS A 566 9.12 -17.78 -13.02
N ASP A 567 9.38 -16.50 -12.74
CA ASP A 567 10.51 -15.79 -13.34
C ASP A 567 11.85 -16.39 -12.93
N THR A 568 12.01 -16.69 -11.63
CA THR A 568 13.20 -17.37 -11.11
C THR A 568 13.36 -18.75 -11.74
N TYR A 569 12.26 -19.51 -11.85
CA TYR A 569 12.28 -20.85 -12.45
C TYR A 569 12.70 -20.79 -13.93
N LEU A 570 12.06 -19.94 -14.73
CA LEU A 570 12.33 -19.85 -16.17
C LEU A 570 13.74 -19.35 -16.49
N ARG A 571 14.28 -18.43 -15.68
CA ARG A 571 15.63 -17.89 -15.90
C ARG A 571 16.75 -18.80 -15.36
N HIS A 572 16.52 -19.47 -14.24
CA HIS A 572 17.62 -20.04 -13.45
C HIS A 572 17.46 -21.53 -13.10
N TRP A 573 16.30 -22.15 -13.36
CA TRP A 573 16.04 -23.57 -13.11
C TRP A 573 15.65 -24.36 -14.35
N HIS A 574 15.03 -23.71 -15.32
CA HIS A 574 14.44 -24.39 -16.47
C HIS A 574 15.48 -24.70 -17.55
N ARG A 575 15.66 -26.00 -17.80
CA ARG A 575 16.34 -26.53 -18.99
C ARG A 575 15.79 -27.91 -19.32
N THR A 576 15.54 -28.16 -20.59
CA THR A 576 15.14 -29.48 -21.08
C THR A 576 16.34 -30.31 -21.53
N TYR A 577 16.19 -31.62 -21.57
CA TYR A 577 17.13 -32.49 -22.25
C TYR A 577 17.00 -32.31 -23.76
N THR A 578 18.12 -32.22 -24.46
CA THR A 578 18.12 -32.48 -25.90
C THR A 578 17.85 -33.97 -26.17
N PRO A 579 17.40 -34.35 -27.37
CA PRO A 579 17.18 -35.76 -27.70
C PRO A 579 18.42 -36.64 -27.46
N ALA A 580 19.63 -36.13 -27.73
CA ALA A 580 20.88 -36.86 -27.51
C ALA A 580 21.13 -37.12 -26.02
N GLU A 581 21.04 -36.08 -25.19
CA GLU A 581 21.25 -36.18 -23.74
C GLU A 581 20.21 -37.09 -23.08
N PHE A 582 18.95 -37.04 -23.54
CA PHE A 582 17.90 -37.96 -23.06
C PHE A 582 18.23 -39.41 -23.43
N CYS A 583 18.63 -39.69 -24.67
CA CYS A 583 19.03 -41.03 -25.09
C CYS A 583 20.19 -41.57 -24.26
N ASP A 584 21.21 -40.75 -23.99
CA ASP A 584 22.36 -41.16 -23.19
C ASP A 584 21.98 -41.44 -21.73
N LEU A 585 21.08 -40.62 -21.16
CA LEU A 585 20.52 -40.85 -19.82
C LEU A 585 19.74 -42.17 -19.75
N MET A 586 18.91 -42.46 -20.76
CA MET A 586 18.13 -43.70 -20.79
C MET A 586 19.03 -44.94 -20.93
N ARG A 587 20.10 -44.87 -21.74
CA ARG A 587 21.08 -45.98 -21.86
C ARG A 587 21.84 -46.25 -20.58
N THR A 588 22.11 -45.22 -19.77
CA THR A 588 22.79 -45.36 -18.48
C THR A 588 21.85 -45.81 -17.37
N THR A 589 20.58 -45.37 -17.41
CA THR A 589 19.56 -45.72 -16.41
C THR A 589 18.99 -47.13 -16.63
N TRP A 590 18.75 -47.49 -17.89
CA TRP A 590 18.31 -48.82 -18.33
C TRP A 590 19.30 -49.36 -19.38
N PRO A 591 20.47 -49.86 -18.95
CA PRO A 591 21.39 -50.51 -19.88
C PRO A 591 20.67 -51.67 -20.57
N PRO A 592 20.88 -51.86 -21.89
CA PRO A 592 20.29 -52.99 -22.59
C PRO A 592 20.68 -54.28 -21.88
N ALA A 593 19.70 -55.15 -21.64
CA ALA A 593 19.91 -56.43 -20.99
C ALA A 593 21.09 -57.13 -21.67
N GLN A 594 22.13 -57.46 -20.90
CA GLN A 594 23.21 -58.30 -21.43
C GLN A 594 22.56 -59.58 -21.94
N SER A 595 22.68 -59.83 -23.25
CA SER A 595 22.27 -61.07 -23.87
C SER A 595 23.10 -62.21 -23.28
N HIS A 596 22.64 -62.77 -22.16
CA HIS A 596 23.18 -64.02 -21.63
C HIS A 596 22.65 -65.16 -22.49
N GLY A 597 23.57 -65.78 -23.24
CA GLY A 597 23.43 -67.17 -23.66
C GLY A 597 23.28 -67.41 -25.15
N GLU A 598 24.35 -67.19 -25.93
CA GLU A 598 24.66 -68.18 -26.97
C GLU A 598 25.14 -69.46 -26.27
N SER A 599 24.19 -70.36 -26.07
CA SER A 599 24.42 -71.77 -25.74
C SER A 599 25.38 -72.37 -26.75
N THR A 600 26.58 -72.70 -26.29
CA THR A 600 27.52 -73.57 -27.00
C THR A 600 26.91 -74.98 -27.06
N LEU A 601 26.27 -75.31 -28.18
CA LEU A 601 26.03 -76.70 -28.57
C LEU A 601 27.33 -77.26 -29.17
N ARG A 602 27.94 -78.21 -28.44
CA ARG A 602 28.70 -79.32 -29.03
C ARG A 602 27.87 -80.58 -28.90
#